data_AF-A0A9X9FW31-F1
#
_entry.id   AF-A0A9X9FW31-F1
#
_cell.length_a   1.000
_cell.length_b   1.000
_cell.length_c   1.000
_cell.angle_alpha   90.00
_cell.angle_beta   90.00
_cell.angle_gamma   90.00
#
_symmetry.space_group_name_H-M   'P 1'
#
loop_
_entity.id
_entity.type
_entity.pdbx_description
1 polymer ?
#
loop_
_entity_poly.entity_id
_entity_poly.type
_entity_poly.pdbx_seq_one_letter_code
_entity_poly.pdbx_strand_id
1 'polypeptide(L)'
;MESFWLCDDCLFAAAYEDYSTLSLYYTTDEIGKRIADLHRGLVRLMPISADFDPETGRGITTFSPLPCDGCDSHLHGQRHRFTRL
;
A
#
# COMPACT_ATOMS: atom_id res chain seq x y z
N MET A 1 8.83 12.53 12.55
CA MET A 1 7.58 12.24 11.82
C MET A 1 7.55 10.76 11.57
N GLU A 2 6.45 10.07 11.86
CA GLU A 2 6.33 8.63 11.61
C GLU A 2 6.20 8.41 10.09
N SER A 3 6.94 7.44 9.56
CA SER A 3 6.92 7.07 8.14
C SER A 3 6.46 5.63 7.99
N PHE A 4 5.72 5.37 6.92
CA PHE A 4 5.16 4.07 6.58
C PHE A 4 5.56 3.70 5.15
N TRP A 5 5.72 2.41 4.89
CA TRP A 5 6.11 1.84 3.61
C TRP A 5 5.00 0.94 3.08
N LEU A 6 4.29 1.44 2.06
CA LEU A 6 3.12 0.79 1.51
C LEU A 6 3.44 0.05 0.21
N CYS A 7 2.93 -1.17 0.04
CA CYS A 7 2.95 -1.86 -1.24
C CYS A 7 2.02 -1.18 -2.25
N ASP A 8 2.11 -1.57 -3.53
CA ASP A 8 1.31 -0.97 -4.61
C ASP A 8 -0.21 -1.04 -4.31
N ASP A 9 -0.74 -2.18 -3.84
CA ASP A 9 -2.16 -2.28 -3.46
C ASP A 9 -2.58 -1.24 -2.40
N CYS A 10 -1.74 -1.03 -1.38
CA CYS A 10 -2.01 -0.07 -0.31
C CYS A 10 -1.85 1.37 -0.80
N LEU A 11 -0.90 1.63 -1.70
CA LEU A 11 -0.77 2.92 -2.37
C LEU A 11 -2.06 3.24 -3.15
N PHE A 12 -2.52 2.36 -4.03
CA PHE A 12 -3.70 2.62 -4.86
C PHE A 12 -4.97 2.77 -4.02
N ALA A 13 -5.14 1.93 -2.99
CA ALA A 13 -6.25 2.04 -2.06
C ALA A 13 -6.23 3.36 -1.27
N ALA A 14 -5.07 3.78 -0.74
CA ALA A 14 -4.97 5.00 0.08
C ALA A 14 -5.07 6.29 -0.73
N ALA A 15 -4.50 6.33 -1.94
CA ALA A 15 -4.43 7.53 -2.76
C ALA A 15 -5.64 7.70 -3.69
N TYR A 16 -6.24 6.60 -4.14
CA TYR A 16 -7.25 6.63 -5.22
C TYR A 16 -8.50 5.79 -4.93
N GLU A 17 -8.55 5.05 -3.81
CA GLU A 17 -9.61 4.08 -3.51
C GLU A 17 -9.80 3.05 -4.66
N ASP A 18 -8.70 2.73 -5.35
CA ASP A 18 -8.69 1.84 -6.52
C ASP A 18 -8.18 0.44 -6.15
N TYR A 19 -8.93 -0.58 -6.59
CA TYR A 19 -8.68 -2.01 -6.35
C TYR A 19 -8.66 -2.82 -7.64
N SER A 20 -8.74 -2.16 -8.81
CA SER A 20 -8.89 -2.81 -10.12
C SER A 20 -7.78 -3.81 -10.42
N THR A 21 -6.54 -3.53 -9.99
CA THR A 21 -5.38 -4.39 -10.19
C THR A 21 -5.48 -5.73 -9.46
N LEU A 22 -6.29 -5.84 -8.41
CA LEU A 22 -6.48 -7.10 -7.67
C LEU A 22 -7.08 -8.19 -8.57
N SER A 23 -7.91 -7.81 -9.55
CA SER A 23 -8.52 -8.74 -10.50
C SER A 23 -7.51 -9.47 -11.40
N LEU A 24 -6.28 -8.96 -11.49
CA LEU A 24 -5.21 -9.61 -12.24
C LEU A 24 -4.61 -10.82 -11.52
N TYR A 25 -4.75 -10.88 -10.19
CA TYR A 25 -4.02 -11.83 -9.34
C TYR A 25 -4.90 -12.63 -8.39
N TYR A 26 -6.13 -12.16 -8.12
CA TYR A 26 -7.06 -12.76 -7.16
C TYR A 26 -8.35 -13.16 -7.85
N THR A 27 -8.96 -14.24 -7.36
CA THR A 27 -10.33 -14.61 -7.73
C THR A 27 -11.34 -13.65 -7.12
N THR A 28 -12.57 -13.61 -7.66
CA THR A 28 -13.63 -12.74 -7.16
C THR A 28 -13.86 -12.87 -5.65
N ASP A 29 -13.81 -14.09 -5.12
CA ASP A 29 -14.01 -14.35 -3.69
C ASP A 29 -12.84 -13.82 -2.83
N GLU A 30 -11.62 -13.89 -3.36
CA GLU A 30 -10.41 -13.38 -2.69
C GLU A 30 -10.32 -11.85 -2.72
N ILE A 31 -10.80 -11.21 -3.79
CA ILE A 31 -10.79 -9.76 -3.94
C ILE A 31 -11.53 -9.09 -2.78
N GLY A 32 -12.74 -9.57 -2.45
CA GLY A 32 -13.52 -8.99 -1.34
C GLY A 32 -12.79 -9.05 0.00
N LYS A 33 -12.16 -10.19 0.29
CA LYS A 33 -11.32 -10.36 1.49
C LYS A 33 -10.12 -9.43 1.47
N ARG A 34 -9.43 -9.34 0.33
CA ARG A 34 -8.24 -8.51 0.16
C ARG A 34 -8.57 -7.02 0.37
N ILE A 35 -9.66 -6.52 -0.21
CA ILE A 35 -10.13 -5.14 -0.02
C ILE A 35 -10.40 -4.86 1.48
N ALA A 36 -11.04 -5.78 2.19
CA ALA A 36 -11.31 -5.62 3.62
C ALA A 36 -10.02 -5.55 4.46
N ASP A 37 -9.00 -6.36 4.13
CA ASP A 37 -7.70 -6.33 4.80
C ASP A 37 -6.94 -5.04 4.51
N LEU A 38 -6.95 -4.56 3.26
CA LEU A 38 -6.38 -3.27 2.86
C LEU A 38 -7.01 -2.12 3.67
N HIS A 39 -8.34 -2.03 3.69
CA HIS A 39 -9.07 -1.00 4.44
C HIS A 39 -8.75 -1.02 5.93
N ARG A 40 -8.84 -2.20 6.57
CA ARG A 40 -8.57 -2.35 8.00
C ARG A 40 -7.14 -1.91 8.34
N GLY A 41 -6.19 -2.21 7.47
CA GLY A 41 -4.80 -1.79 7.56
C GLY A 41 -4.64 -0.29 7.52
N LEU A 42 -5.09 0.32 6.42
CA LEU A 42 -4.93 1.74 6.14
C LEU A 42 -5.61 2.64 7.18
N VAL A 43 -6.80 2.28 7.67
CA VAL A 43 -7.50 3.05 8.70
C VAL A 43 -6.67 3.25 9.97
N ARG A 44 -5.78 2.30 10.32
CA ARG A 44 -4.89 2.44 11.49
C ARG A 44 -3.77 3.44 11.28
N LEU A 45 -3.36 3.63 10.02
CA LEU A 45 -2.28 4.54 9.65
C LEU A 45 -2.80 5.98 9.50
N MET A 46 -4.06 6.14 9.06
CA MET A 46 -4.66 7.45 8.81
C MET A 46 -4.57 8.39 10.02
N PRO A 47 -4.45 9.72 9.80
CA PRO A 47 -4.27 10.36 8.50
C PRO A 47 -2.82 10.25 8.00
N ILE A 48 -2.63 9.87 6.74
CA ILE A 48 -1.31 9.82 6.09
C ILE A 48 -1.29 10.62 4.79
N SER A 49 -0.10 11.07 4.41
CA SER A 49 0.15 11.73 3.13
C SER A 49 1.30 11.04 2.40
N ALA A 50 1.24 11.06 1.07
CA ALA A 50 2.32 10.56 0.23
C ALA A 50 3.59 11.38 0.47
N ASP A 51 4.69 10.70 0.76
CA ASP A 51 6.03 11.28 0.91
C ASP A 51 7.01 10.56 -0.03
N PHE A 52 6.59 10.47 -1.29
CA PHE A 52 7.36 9.92 -2.38
C PHE A 52 7.13 10.74 -3.66
N ASP A 53 8.01 10.55 -4.64
CA ASP A 53 7.96 11.20 -5.94
C ASP A 53 8.23 10.15 -7.03
N PRO A 54 7.25 9.83 -7.88
CA PRO A 54 7.39 8.80 -8.91
C PRO A 54 8.33 9.22 -10.04
N GLU A 55 8.50 10.51 -10.30
CA GLU A 55 9.36 11.01 -11.37
C GLU A 55 10.84 10.90 -10.99
N THR A 56 11.17 11.17 -9.72
CA THR A 56 12.55 11.13 -9.22
C THR A 56 12.90 9.83 -8.49
N GLY A 57 11.91 9.00 -8.19
CA GLY A 57 12.07 7.79 -7.37
C GLY A 57 12.29 8.06 -5.88
N ARG A 58 12.22 9.33 -5.44
CA ARG A 58 12.39 9.66 -4.01
C ARG A 58 11.30 8.98 -3.19
N GLY A 59 11.66 8.34 -2.09
CA GLY A 59 10.69 7.67 -1.23
C GLY A 59 10.10 6.39 -1.83
N ILE A 60 10.70 5.85 -2.90
CA ILE A 60 10.32 4.57 -3.49
C ILE A 60 11.47 3.58 -3.29
N THR A 61 11.16 2.45 -2.65
CA THR A 61 12.06 1.29 -2.57
C THR A 61 11.62 0.30 -3.63
N THR A 62 12.40 0.11 -4.69
CA THR A 62 12.03 -0.77 -5.83
C THR A 62 11.90 -2.25 -5.46
N PHE A 63 12.59 -2.68 -4.40
CA PHE A 63 12.44 -4.01 -3.83
C PHE A 63 12.67 -4.00 -2.32
N SER A 64 11.68 -4.46 -1.56
CA SER A 64 11.74 -4.64 -0.12
C SER A 64 11.29 -6.06 0.27
N PRO A 65 12.03 -6.75 1.16
CA PRO A 65 11.58 -7.99 1.76
C PRO A 65 10.67 -7.75 2.99
N LEU A 66 10.51 -6.50 3.43
CA LEU A 66 9.74 -6.19 4.62
C LEU A 66 8.23 -6.20 4.34
N PRO A 67 7.41 -6.57 5.34
CA PRO A 67 5.95 -6.48 5.23
C PRO A 67 5.49 -5.07 4.87
N CYS A 68 4.32 -4.98 4.25
CA CYS A 68 3.65 -3.69 4.03
C CYS A 68 3.09 -3.15 5.35
N ASP A 69 3.42 -1.92 5.73
CA ASP A 69 2.95 -1.33 7.00
C ASP A 69 1.42 -1.16 7.06
N GLY A 70 0.76 -1.07 5.89
CA GLY A 70 -0.70 -0.99 5.79
C GLY A 70 -1.35 -2.34 6.00
N CYS A 71 -1.18 -3.25 5.02
CA CYS A 71 -1.92 -4.52 4.97
C CYS A 71 -1.18 -5.72 5.53
N ASP A 72 0.02 -5.55 6.08
CA ASP A 72 0.89 -6.60 6.62
C ASP A 72 1.23 -7.71 5.61
N SER A 73 1.07 -7.43 4.31
CA SER A 73 1.44 -8.38 3.27
C SER A 73 2.95 -8.63 3.28
N HIS A 74 3.34 -9.89 3.40
CA HIS A 74 4.72 -10.37 3.34
C HIS A 74 5.24 -10.53 1.90
N LEU A 75 4.44 -10.20 0.88
CA LEU A 75 4.91 -10.26 -0.50
C LEU A 75 6.04 -9.25 -0.72
N HIS A 76 7.20 -9.75 -1.12
CA HIS A 76 8.32 -8.88 -1.49
C HIS A 76 7.97 -8.05 -2.72
N GLY A 77 8.47 -6.82 -2.77
CA GLY A 77 8.24 -5.95 -3.92
C GLY A 77 8.46 -4.48 -3.62
N GLN A 78 7.96 -3.63 -4.49
CA GLN A 78 8.09 -2.19 -4.36
C GLN A 78 7.37 -1.67 -3.11
N ARG A 79 7.92 -0.60 -2.52
CA ARG A 79 7.32 0.13 -1.40
C ARG A 79 7.39 1.63 -1.62
N HIS A 80 6.30 2.31 -1.28
CA HIS A 80 6.16 3.77 -1.37
C HIS A 80 6.05 4.36 0.02
N ARG A 81 6.80 5.43 0.26
CA ARG A 81 6.84 6.09 1.55
C ARG A 81 5.66 7.02 1.75
N PHE A 82 4.99 6.86 2.87
CA PHE A 82 3.97 7.77 3.38
C PHE A 82 4.43 8.31 4.73
N THR A 83 3.82 9.42 5.16
CA THR A 83 4.08 9.99 6.47
C THR A 83 2.78 10.35 7.18
N ARG A 84 2.80 10.26 8.52
CA ARG A 84 1.69 10.73 9.35
C ARG A 84 1.53 12.24 9.20
N LEU A 85 0.27 12.68 9.02
CA LEU A 85 -0.12 14.09 9.04
C LEU A 85 -0.21 14.64 10.47
#